data_AF-B9G598-F1
#
_entry.id   AF-B9G598-F1
#
_cell.length_a   1.000
_cell.length_b   1.000
_cell.length_c   1.000
_cell.angle_alpha   90.00
_cell.angle_beta   90.00
_cell.angle_gamma   90.00
#
_symmetry.space_group_name_H-M   'P 1'
#
loop_
_entity.id
_entity.type
_entity.pdbx_description
1 polymer ?
#
loop_
_entity_poly.entity_id
_entity_poly.type
_entity_poly.pdbx_seq_one_letter_code
_entity_poly.pdbx_strand_id
1 'polypeptide(L)'
;MKIFSARRSRAELVAPSRPTPRDTKILSDLDDFPNHHEYTPVLFFFRVSGDDDQPPPPDQTKWATTVFRTALAEALVYLYPMAGRLRMLPSGKLAVDCTEEGVVLVAAEADLRLADLGEPLLPPFPCVGELVCHNSIVGDIRVVLGKPLVFLQVSSSIF
;
A
#
# COMPACT_ATOMS: atom_id res chain seq x y z
N MET A 1 3.49 -19.71 18.04
CA MET A 1 3.36 -18.68 16.98
C MET A 1 1.94 -18.73 16.45
N LYS A 2 1.19 -17.62 16.49
CA LYS A 2 -0.20 -17.60 16.05
C LYS A 2 -0.29 -17.79 14.53
N ILE A 3 -1.23 -18.61 14.08
CA ILE A 3 -1.57 -18.76 12.66
C ILE A 3 -2.87 -18.01 12.43
N PHE A 4 -2.92 -17.19 11.39
CA PHE A 4 -4.10 -16.41 11.02
C PHE A 4 -4.16 -16.24 9.49
N SER A 5 -5.33 -15.82 9.01
CA SER A 5 -5.58 -15.47 7.60
C SER A 5 -6.25 -14.11 7.53
N ALA A 6 -5.92 -13.30 6.54
CA ALA A 6 -6.58 -12.02 6.32
C ALA A 6 -7.72 -12.15 5.30
N ARG A 7 -8.92 -11.72 5.69
CA ARG A 7 -10.04 -11.52 4.75
C ARG A 7 -9.87 -10.17 4.09
N ARG A 8 -9.70 -10.13 2.77
CA ARG A 8 -9.44 -8.90 2.01
C ARG A 8 -10.69 -8.45 1.28
N SER A 9 -10.88 -7.14 1.18
CA SER A 9 -11.85 -6.52 0.28
C SER A 9 -11.40 -6.67 -1.18
N ARG A 10 -12.27 -6.26 -2.10
CA ARG A 10 -11.85 -5.99 -3.47
C ARG A 10 -10.81 -4.85 -3.46
N ALA A 11 -9.82 -4.97 -4.34
CA ALA A 11 -8.85 -3.90 -4.58
C ALA A 11 -9.52 -2.70 -5.26
N GLU A 12 -9.18 -1.50 -4.79
CA GLU A 12 -9.67 -0.24 -5.33
C GLU A 12 -8.49 0.63 -5.81
N LEU A 13 -8.72 1.45 -6.84
CA LEU A 13 -7.78 2.48 -7.25
C LEU A 13 -8.14 3.81 -6.58
N VAL A 14 -7.17 4.38 -5.87
CA VAL A 14 -7.26 5.70 -5.24
C VAL A 14 -6.47 6.68 -6.07
N ALA A 15 -7.17 7.50 -6.85
CA ALA A 15 -6.60 8.59 -7.62
C ALA A 15 -6.33 9.83 -6.73
N PRO A 16 -5.50 10.79 -7.18
CA PRO A 16 -5.39 12.09 -6.53
C PRO A 16 -6.75 12.75 -6.37
N SER A 17 -6.98 13.47 -5.26
CA SER A 17 -8.29 14.08 -4.99
C SER A 17 -8.63 15.27 -5.89
N ARG A 18 -7.62 15.80 -6.60
CA ARG A 18 -7.73 16.93 -7.54
C ARG A 18 -6.79 16.69 -8.72
N PRO A 19 -7.02 17.35 -9.87
CA PRO A 19 -6.11 17.25 -11.00
C PRO A 19 -4.67 17.63 -10.65
N THR A 20 -3.74 16.88 -11.22
CA THR A 20 -2.30 16.97 -11.05
C THR A 20 -1.62 17.06 -12.42
N PRO A 21 -0.35 17.50 -12.50
CA PRO A 21 0.38 17.54 -13.75
C PRO A 21 0.45 16.16 -14.43
N ARG A 22 0.07 16.11 -15.71
CA ARG A 22 0.20 14.92 -16.56
C ARG A 22 1.46 15.01 -17.39
N ASP A 23 2.59 14.74 -16.76
CA ASP A 23 3.90 14.74 -17.39
C ASP A 23 4.63 13.40 -17.21
N THR A 24 5.86 13.33 -17.70
CA THR A 24 6.72 12.15 -17.58
C THR A 24 7.93 12.51 -16.74
N LYS A 25 8.24 11.69 -15.73
CA LYS A 25 9.44 11.81 -14.89
C LYS A 25 10.43 10.72 -15.26
N ILE A 26 11.51 11.09 -15.94
CA ILE A 26 12.60 10.18 -16.25
C ILE A 26 13.32 9.83 -14.94
N LEU A 27 13.57 8.54 -14.69
CA LEU A 27 14.30 8.10 -13.51
C LEU A 27 15.77 8.51 -13.59
N SER A 28 16.35 8.87 -12.45
CA SER A 28 17.79 9.13 -12.38
C SER A 28 18.58 7.83 -12.55
N ASP A 29 19.88 7.93 -12.81
CA ASP A 29 20.75 6.74 -12.90
C ASP A 29 20.77 5.89 -11.62
N LEU A 30 20.51 6.51 -10.45
CA LEU A 30 20.41 5.81 -9.17
C LEU A 30 19.10 5.01 -9.05
N ASP A 31 18.02 5.55 -9.59
CA ASP A 31 16.70 4.94 -9.47
C ASP A 31 16.45 3.87 -10.55
N ASP A 32 17.12 3.98 -11.70
CA ASP A 32 17.01 3.09 -12.87
C ASP A 32 17.94 1.86 -12.78
N PHE A 33 18.38 1.51 -11.57
CA PHE A 33 19.21 0.34 -11.35
C PHE A 33 18.34 -0.93 -11.42
N PRO A 34 18.65 -1.93 -12.28
CA PRO A 34 17.76 -3.08 -12.50
C PRO A 34 17.37 -3.87 -11.25
N ASN A 35 18.22 -3.91 -10.22
CA ASN A 35 17.91 -4.59 -8.96
C ASN A 35 16.84 -3.87 -8.14
N HIS A 36 16.49 -2.62 -8.47
CA HIS A 36 15.39 -1.88 -7.84
C HIS A 36 14.05 -2.11 -8.54
N HIS A 37 14.02 -2.86 -9.66
CA HIS A 37 12.79 -3.11 -10.42
C HIS A 37 11.96 -4.24 -9.78
N GLU A 38 11.61 -4.07 -8.51
CA GLU A 38 10.78 -5.01 -7.78
C GLU A 38 9.92 -4.33 -6.71
N TYR A 39 8.77 -4.93 -6.39
CA TYR A 39 7.98 -4.51 -5.24
C TYR A 39 8.59 -5.06 -3.95
N THR A 40 9.02 -4.14 -3.09
CA THR A 40 9.48 -4.47 -1.73
C THR A 40 8.36 -4.24 -0.71
N PRO A 41 7.90 -5.27 0.03
CA PRO A 41 6.90 -5.09 1.06
C PRO A 41 7.46 -4.33 2.27
N VAL A 42 6.71 -3.34 2.76
CA VAL A 42 7.03 -2.61 3.99
C VAL A 42 5.83 -2.71 4.93
N LEU A 43 6.09 -3.03 6.20
CA LEU A 43 5.07 -3.20 7.22
C LEU A 43 5.17 -2.09 8.27
N PHE A 44 4.03 -1.48 8.57
CA PHE A 44 3.89 -0.50 9.64
C PHE A 44 2.81 -0.98 10.60
N PHE A 45 3.14 -1.02 11.89
CA PHE A 45 2.22 -1.41 12.94
C PHE A 45 1.88 -0.22 13.80
N PHE A 46 0.58 0.01 14.00
CA PHE A 46 0.07 1.11 14.80
C PHE A 46 -0.77 0.53 15.94
N ARG A 47 -0.56 1.05 17.14
CA ARG A 47 -1.51 0.86 18.25
C ARG A 47 -2.56 1.95 18.15
N VAL A 48 -3.82 1.59 18.36
CA VAL A 48 -4.88 2.60 18.54
C VAL A 48 -4.61 3.27 19.88
N SER A 49 -4.23 4.55 19.85
CA SER A 49 -4.15 5.37 21.05
C SER A 49 -5.58 5.70 21.48
N GLY A 50 -6.05 5.14 22.59
CA GLY A 50 -7.23 5.64 23.28
C GLY A 50 -6.81 6.69 24.30
N ASP A 51 -7.46 7.85 24.29
CA ASP A 51 -8.04 8.31 25.56
C ASP A 51 -9.08 7.24 25.90
N ASP A 52 -9.02 6.66 27.10
CA ASP A 52 -9.88 5.54 27.54
C ASP A 52 -11.40 5.85 27.46
N ASP A 53 -11.79 7.09 27.16
CA ASP A 53 -13.17 7.58 27.14
C ASP A 53 -13.87 7.60 25.76
N GLN A 54 -13.17 7.33 24.65
CA GLN A 54 -13.82 7.25 23.32
C GLN A 54 -14.00 5.81 22.87
N PRO A 55 -15.26 5.33 22.68
CA PRO A 55 -15.49 4.00 22.13
C PRO A 55 -14.92 3.91 20.71
N PRO A 56 -14.37 2.76 20.31
CA PRO A 56 -13.88 2.57 18.95
C PRO A 56 -15.01 2.82 17.94
N PRO A 57 -14.70 3.37 16.75
CA PRO A 57 -15.71 3.64 15.74
C PRO A 57 -16.41 2.35 15.32
N PRO A 58 -17.73 2.40 15.04
CA PRO A 58 -18.45 1.24 14.52
C PRO A 58 -17.85 0.85 13.17
N ASP A 59 -17.49 -0.42 13.02
CA ASP A 59 -16.75 -0.98 11.88
C ASP A 59 -15.38 -0.29 11.66
N GLN A 60 -14.43 -0.63 12.55
CA GLN A 60 -13.06 -0.09 12.55
C GLN A 60 -12.37 -0.26 11.19
N THR A 61 -12.61 -1.38 10.50
CA THR A 61 -12.06 -1.68 9.17
C THR A 61 -12.52 -0.64 8.15
N LYS A 62 -13.83 -0.43 8.05
CA LYS A 62 -14.42 0.50 7.09
C LYS A 62 -14.07 1.94 7.42
N TRP A 63 -14.05 2.30 8.71
CA TRP A 63 -13.59 3.62 9.15
C TRP A 63 -12.13 3.86 8.73
N ALA A 64 -11.22 2.96 9.12
CA ALA A 64 -9.80 3.09 8.81
C ALA A 64 -9.60 3.18 7.29
N THR A 65 -10.21 2.28 6.52
CA THR A 65 -10.13 2.30 5.05
C THR A 65 -10.62 3.64 4.47
N THR A 66 -11.72 4.19 4.99
CA THR A 66 -12.26 5.48 4.54
C THR A 66 -11.30 6.64 4.82
N VAL A 67 -10.73 6.66 6.03
CA VAL A 67 -9.73 7.67 6.44
C VAL A 67 -8.47 7.56 5.59
N PHE A 68 -7.91 6.35 5.46
CA PHE A 68 -6.72 6.09 4.65
C PHE A 68 -6.95 6.44 3.18
N ARG A 69 -8.10 6.07 2.61
CA ARG A 69 -8.46 6.42 1.23
C ARG A 69 -8.49 7.93 1.02
N THR A 70 -9.11 8.67 1.93
CA THR A 70 -9.24 10.13 1.83
C THR A 70 -7.89 10.81 1.99
N ALA A 71 -7.11 10.42 3.01
CA ALA A 71 -5.77 10.94 3.25
C ALA A 71 -4.82 10.62 2.09
N LEU A 72 -4.87 9.40 1.55
CA LEU A 72 -4.08 8.98 0.39
C LEU A 72 -4.42 9.81 -0.84
N ALA A 73 -5.71 10.02 -1.15
CA ALA A 73 -6.12 10.84 -2.28
C ALA A 73 -5.61 12.29 -2.18
N GLU A 74 -5.68 12.91 -1.01
CA GLU A 74 -5.12 14.26 -0.78
C GLU A 74 -3.58 14.27 -0.86
N ALA A 75 -2.91 13.28 -0.28
CA ALA A 75 -1.44 13.17 -0.34
C ALA A 75 -0.93 13.00 -1.78
N LEU A 76 -1.66 12.23 -2.60
CA LEU A 76 -1.34 12.01 -4.00
C LEU A 76 -1.41 13.28 -4.86
N VAL A 77 -2.03 14.37 -4.39
CA VAL A 77 -1.93 15.67 -5.10
C VAL A 77 -0.48 16.18 -5.08
N TYR A 78 0.20 16.01 -3.94
CA TYR A 78 1.60 16.44 -3.76
C TYR A 78 2.58 15.38 -4.22
N LEU A 79 2.21 14.11 -4.09
CA LEU A 79 3.01 12.94 -4.48
C LEU A 79 2.52 12.33 -5.80
N TYR A 80 2.04 13.17 -6.72
CA TYR A 80 1.33 12.73 -7.93
C TYR A 80 2.07 11.71 -8.83
N PRO A 81 3.42 11.66 -8.92
CA PRO A 81 4.06 10.59 -9.67
C PRO A 81 3.71 9.19 -9.14
N MET A 82 3.41 9.05 -7.84
CA MET A 82 3.02 7.77 -7.23
C MET A 82 1.69 7.23 -7.76
N ALA A 83 0.84 8.09 -8.32
CA ALA A 83 -0.40 7.72 -8.99
C ALA A 83 -0.20 7.32 -10.47
N GLY A 84 1.03 7.35 -10.98
CA GLY A 84 1.39 7.01 -12.35
C GLY A 84 1.74 5.54 -12.57
N ARG A 85 2.44 5.27 -13.68
CA ARG A 85 2.92 3.93 -14.07
C ARG A 85 4.36 4.01 -14.59
N LEU A 86 5.16 2.99 -14.32
CA LEU A 86 6.47 2.86 -14.95
C LEU A 86 6.33 2.48 -16.43
N ARG A 87 7.11 3.14 -17.28
CA ARG A 87 7.22 2.85 -18.72
C ARG A 87 8.69 2.84 -19.14
N MET A 88 9.02 1.92 -20.05
CA MET A 88 10.31 1.91 -20.75
C MET A 88 10.28 2.93 -21.90
N LEU A 89 11.22 3.88 -21.92
CA LEU A 89 11.40 4.81 -23.02
C LEU A 89 12.18 4.17 -24.18
N PRO A 90 12.11 4.73 -25.41
CA PRO A 90 12.92 4.25 -26.55
C PRO A 90 14.44 4.28 -26.30
N SER A 91 14.90 5.15 -25.39
CA SER A 91 16.29 5.20 -24.96
C SER A 91 16.72 4.04 -24.06
N GLY A 92 15.79 3.18 -23.64
CA GLY A 92 16.02 2.11 -22.66
C GLY A 92 15.98 2.58 -21.20
N LYS A 93 15.77 3.88 -20.96
CA LYS A 93 15.55 4.43 -19.62
C LYS A 93 14.13 4.17 -19.13
N LEU A 94 13.95 3.87 -17.85
CA LEU A 94 12.63 3.95 -17.25
C LEU A 94 12.19 5.39 -17.02
N ALA A 95 10.88 5.60 -17.07
CA ALA A 95 10.23 6.81 -16.64
C ALA A 95 8.89 6.49 -15.97
N VAL A 96 8.44 7.39 -15.10
CA VAL A 96 7.07 7.39 -14.60
C VAL A 96 6.22 8.27 -15.51
N ASP A 97 5.19 7.68 -16.11
CA ASP A 97 4.12 8.44 -16.74
C ASP A 97 3.09 8.81 -15.66
N CYS A 98 2.95 10.10 -15.37
CA CYS A 98 2.03 10.64 -14.36
C CYS A 98 0.59 10.68 -14.92
N THR A 99 -0.08 9.53 -14.92
CA THR A 99 -1.40 9.34 -15.54
C THR A 99 -2.60 9.61 -14.64
N GLU A 100 -2.36 9.86 -13.34
CA GLU A 100 -3.40 10.03 -12.30
C GLU A 100 -4.26 8.78 -12.07
N GLU A 101 -3.91 7.62 -12.63
CA GLU A 101 -4.68 6.38 -12.50
C GLU A 101 -4.75 5.88 -11.04
N GLY A 102 -3.82 6.31 -10.19
CA GLY A 102 -3.88 6.10 -8.75
C GLY A 102 -3.12 4.88 -8.24
N VAL A 103 -3.24 4.71 -6.93
CA VAL A 103 -2.60 3.66 -6.11
C VAL A 103 -3.62 2.59 -5.76
N VAL A 104 -3.19 1.33 -5.64
CA VAL A 104 -4.08 0.25 -5.20
C VAL A 104 -4.23 0.28 -3.69
N LEU A 105 -5.47 0.27 -3.20
CA LEU A 105 -5.83 0.13 -1.79
C LEU A 105 -6.68 -1.14 -1.59
N VAL A 106 -6.34 -1.91 -0.56
CA VAL A 106 -7.06 -3.11 -0.13
C VAL A 106 -7.33 -3.00 1.37
N ALA A 107 -8.58 -3.13 1.78
CA ALA A 107 -8.92 -3.31 3.18
C ALA A 107 -8.78 -4.79 3.56
N ALA A 108 -8.37 -5.07 4.79
CA ALA A 108 -8.26 -6.43 5.29
C ALA A 108 -8.68 -6.52 6.76
N GLU A 109 -9.20 -7.67 7.13
CA GLU A 109 -9.49 -8.04 8.51
C GLU A 109 -8.74 -9.31 8.86
N ALA A 110 -8.04 -9.30 9.99
CA ALA A 110 -7.33 -10.47 10.48
C ALA A 110 -7.68 -10.73 11.95
N ASP A 111 -7.84 -12.01 12.30
CA ASP A 111 -7.83 -12.46 13.69
C ASP A 111 -6.38 -12.39 14.19
N LEU A 112 -5.93 -11.17 14.50
CA LEU A 112 -4.56 -10.89 14.90
C LEU A 112 -4.53 -9.68 15.83
N ARG A 113 -4.05 -9.89 17.07
CA ARG A 113 -3.67 -8.80 17.95
C ARG A 113 -2.21 -8.48 17.73
N LEU A 114 -1.82 -7.22 17.93
CA LEU A 114 -0.43 -6.82 17.73
C LEU A 114 0.54 -7.59 18.65
N ALA A 115 0.11 -7.90 19.88
CA ALA A 115 0.86 -8.73 20.82
C ALA A 115 1.11 -10.18 20.32
N ASP A 116 0.27 -10.69 19.43
CA ASP A 116 0.46 -12.03 18.83
C ASP A 116 1.67 -12.06 17.85
N LEU A 117 2.16 -10.89 17.42
CA LEU A 117 3.38 -10.72 16.61
C LEU A 117 4.65 -10.60 17.46
N GLY A 118 4.52 -10.53 18.79
CA GLY A 118 5.63 -10.39 19.74
C GLY A 118 5.88 -8.96 20.20
N GLU A 119 6.56 -8.87 21.34
CA GLU A 119 7.06 -7.61 21.91
C GLU A 119 8.54 -7.78 22.29
N PRO A 120 9.47 -7.03 21.68
CA PRO A 120 9.27 -6.03 20.61
C PRO A 120 8.87 -6.66 19.26
N LEU A 121 8.26 -5.85 18.39
CA LEU A 121 7.86 -6.26 17.04
C LEU A 121 9.11 -6.43 16.17
N LEU A 122 9.60 -7.66 16.04
CA LEU A 122 10.78 -8.00 15.26
C LEU A 122 10.44 -9.08 14.22
N PRO A 123 10.96 -8.97 12.98
CA PRO A 123 10.83 -10.01 11.99
C PRO A 123 11.66 -11.26 12.38
N PRO A 124 11.29 -12.46 11.87
CA PRO A 124 10.19 -12.70 10.93
C PRO A 124 8.81 -12.69 11.60
N PHE A 125 7.83 -12.08 10.94
CA PHE A 125 6.45 -12.08 11.43
C PHE A 125 5.71 -13.35 11.00
N PRO A 126 4.88 -13.94 11.88
CA PRO A 126 3.99 -15.03 11.49
C PRO A 126 3.07 -14.63 10.36
N CYS A 127 2.85 -15.55 9.42
CA CYS A 127 1.89 -15.37 8.33
C CYS A 127 2.07 -14.02 7.60
N VAL A 128 3.31 -13.57 7.38
CA VAL A 128 3.60 -12.23 6.82
C VAL A 128 2.90 -11.95 5.48
N GLY A 129 2.66 -12.99 4.66
CA GLY A 129 1.88 -12.89 3.42
C GLY A 129 0.43 -12.42 3.63
N GLU A 130 -0.11 -12.59 4.83
CA GLU A 130 -1.43 -12.11 5.23
C GLU A 130 -1.43 -10.62 5.60
N LEU A 131 -0.26 -10.05 5.92
CA LEU A 131 -0.08 -8.65 6.31
C LEU A 131 0.24 -7.71 5.14
N VAL A 132 0.41 -8.27 3.94
CA VAL A 132 0.72 -7.54 2.71
C VAL A 132 -0.34 -7.81 1.64
N CYS A 133 -0.41 -6.94 0.62
CA CYS A 133 -1.24 -7.17 -0.55
C CYS A 133 -0.92 -8.53 -1.17
N HIS A 134 -1.95 -9.35 -1.34
CA HIS A 134 -1.79 -10.71 -1.85
C HIS A 134 -1.22 -10.71 -3.28
N ASN A 135 -0.42 -11.73 -3.62
CA ASN A 135 0.19 -11.86 -4.96
C ASN A 135 -0.83 -12.00 -6.09
N SER A 136 -2.08 -12.38 -5.82
CA SER A 136 -3.15 -12.35 -6.82
C SER A 136 -3.56 -10.92 -7.23
N ILE A 137 -3.23 -9.92 -6.40
CA ILE A 137 -3.48 -8.50 -6.65
C ILE A 137 -2.21 -7.85 -7.22
N VAL A 138 -1.07 -8.11 -6.60
CA VAL A 138 0.22 -7.53 -7.00
C VAL A 138 0.75 -8.17 -8.29
N GLY A 139 0.52 -9.47 -8.51
CA GLY A 139 1.16 -10.26 -9.56
C GLY A 139 2.62 -10.58 -9.23
N ASP A 140 3.42 -10.89 -10.26
CA ASP A 140 4.87 -11.04 -10.11
C ASP A 140 5.49 -9.72 -9.63
N ILE A 141 6.25 -9.79 -8.54
CA ILE A 141 6.87 -8.62 -7.92
C ILE A 141 7.98 -8.00 -8.78
N ARG A 142 8.57 -8.74 -9.72
CA ARG A 142 9.61 -8.25 -10.65
C ARG A 142 9.04 -7.64 -11.92
N VAL A 143 7.73 -7.80 -12.17
CA VAL A 143 7.04 -7.14 -13.26
C VAL A 143 6.52 -5.81 -12.74
N VAL A 144 7.14 -4.71 -13.11
CA VAL A 144 6.81 -3.35 -12.61
C VAL A 144 6.24 -2.41 -13.69
N LEU A 145 6.43 -2.74 -14.97
CA LEU A 145 5.97 -1.91 -16.08
C LEU A 145 4.45 -1.90 -16.20
N GLY A 146 3.87 -0.72 -16.43
CA GLY A 146 2.42 -0.54 -16.64
C GLY A 146 1.55 -0.84 -15.41
N LYS A 147 2.16 -1.16 -14.26
CA LYS A 147 1.45 -1.48 -13.02
C LYS A 147 1.45 -0.29 -12.04
N PRO A 148 0.48 -0.23 -11.12
CA PRO A 148 0.50 0.74 -10.02
C PRO A 148 1.84 0.75 -9.30
N LEU A 149 2.40 1.92 -9.02
CA LEU A 149 3.68 2.03 -8.33
C LEU A 149 3.60 1.61 -6.87
N VAL A 150 2.41 1.72 -6.27
CA VAL A 150 2.15 1.42 -4.87
C VAL A 150 0.93 0.50 -4.75
N PHE A 151 1.06 -0.50 -3.88
CA PHE A 151 -0.02 -1.37 -3.42
C PHE A 151 -0.07 -1.27 -1.90
N LEU A 152 -1.21 -0.84 -1.35
CA LEU A 152 -1.40 -0.62 0.07
C LEU A 152 -2.47 -1.56 0.61
N GLN A 153 -2.14 -2.30 1.68
CA GLN A 153 -3.12 -3.03 2.47
C GLN A 153 -3.28 -2.35 3.83
N VAL A 154 -4.52 -2.05 4.23
CA VAL A 154 -4.86 -1.58 5.57
C VAL A 154 -5.57 -2.71 6.28
N SER A 155 -4.99 -3.19 7.38
CA SER A 155 -5.51 -4.34 8.12
C SER A 155 -5.98 -3.93 9.52
N SER A 156 -7.19 -4.31 9.91
CA SER A 156 -7.74 -4.14 11.26
C SER A 156 -7.81 -5.49 11.99
N SER A 157 -7.75 -5.41 13.32
CA SER A 157 -8.04 -6.53 14.22
C SER A 157 -9.55 -6.73 14.32
N ILE A 158 -9.99 -7.99 14.47
CA ILE A 158 -11.39 -8.35 14.72
C ILE A 158 -11.75 -8.25 16.23
N PHE A 159 -10.77 -7.97 17.10
CA PHE A 159 -10.94 -7.73 18.55
C PHE A 159 -10.47 -6.36 18.97
#